data_AF-Q4D9X9-F1
#
_entry.id   AF-Q4D9X9-F1
#
_cell.length_a   1.000
_cell.length_b   1.000
_cell.length_c   1.000
_cell.angle_alpha   90.00
_cell.angle_beta   90.00
_cell.angle_gamma   90.00
#
_symmetry.space_group_name_H-M   'P 1'
#
loop_
_entity.id
_entity.type
_entity.pdbx_description
1 polymer ?
#
loop_
_entity_poly.entity_id
_entity_poly.type
_entity_poly.pdbx_seq_one_letter_code
_entity_poly.pdbx_strand_id
1 'polypeptide(L)'
;MGKRRRTISDVTCFIESILSCRRIEEPDASFSLSRVSDGTNSGSSRSSSCSRSRSESMNGTSTNNRSAVSRVLTTPSGSMNPSDSQKSTGSAFATEINFFCRAEEDLADMSLYLARVVSSARTPEAFVALVEHFSKYGAETVMLSLKRSGTQPKLLGHLCSVPDGGLTKGYQQLFLRFLAFLVRLCDTEVLYEEELMKFLLRCCQSHAEASVNSAASSKRPSHWSQGARQAAVVPARSLKLSEIKRGVDALCGEEEDTSHASLALRVLLEIVFRQNRNTSHPSDPNFFIVFAELGGFKIVSALLETEECADALHLLEAVTLCEGLRGVYASELRITTVFLVRLITENEKQICKVAPRCDEKNAALRVLTNVTGLVPSVLSGSPQLSRALAIVAAKTLTDAEAVSDTLAFTLCFTTNIVKWEASQKRDEFTSVLVESPSFLTCVACLAFSAYHAEDMEKNVLAGYYALLLAVLSLCESPKAQLRVPVMTAVAHATRGTAALKKVEDKPMTLIVAILQEFLLFQGSAGSLTRDSLVSMTGIIDSVAECNGIEVSSDE
;
A
#
# COMPACT_ATOMS: atom_id res chain seq x y z
N MET A 1 -11.37 -11.62 -41.85
CA MET A 1 -10.52 -12.81 -41.59
C MET A 1 -11.18 -13.62 -40.49
N GLY A 2 -11.32 -14.94 -40.68
CA GLY A 2 -12.16 -15.79 -39.82
C GLY A 2 -11.67 -15.87 -38.38
N LYS A 3 -12.48 -15.38 -37.43
CA LYS A 3 -12.29 -15.67 -36.00
C LYS A 3 -12.46 -17.19 -35.83
N ARG A 4 -11.38 -17.88 -35.42
CA ARG A 4 -11.40 -19.28 -35.00
C ARG A 4 -12.55 -19.44 -34.00
N ARG A 5 -13.53 -20.31 -34.32
CA ARG A 5 -14.46 -20.84 -33.31
C ARG A 5 -13.61 -21.55 -32.27
N ARG A 6 -13.46 -20.96 -31.10
CA ARG A 6 -13.07 -21.66 -29.89
C ARG A 6 -14.36 -22.11 -29.21
N THR A 7 -14.33 -23.34 -28.76
CA THR A 7 -15.45 -24.13 -28.27
C THR A 7 -15.56 -23.97 -26.75
N ILE A 8 -16.74 -24.20 -26.17
CA ILE A 8 -17.02 -23.99 -24.73
C ILE A 8 -16.12 -24.89 -23.87
N SER A 9 -15.70 -26.03 -24.42
CA SER A 9 -14.69 -26.94 -23.85
C SER A 9 -13.37 -26.26 -23.46
N ASP A 10 -12.92 -25.22 -24.17
CA ASP A 10 -11.67 -24.54 -23.85
C ASP A 10 -11.78 -23.75 -22.53
N VAL A 11 -12.99 -23.27 -22.20
CA VAL A 11 -13.26 -22.49 -20.98
C VAL A 11 -13.27 -23.37 -19.75
N THR A 12 -13.93 -24.53 -19.82
CA THR A 12 -14.04 -25.47 -18.70
C THR A 12 -12.68 -26.07 -18.34
N CYS A 13 -11.90 -26.51 -19.33
CA CYS A 13 -10.54 -27.02 -19.08
C CYS A 13 -9.61 -25.97 -18.46
N PHE A 14 -9.72 -24.70 -18.88
CA PHE A 14 -8.91 -23.62 -18.31
C PHE A 14 -9.29 -23.33 -16.86
N ILE A 15 -10.59 -23.30 -16.54
CA ILE A 15 -11.09 -23.09 -15.17
C ILE A 15 -10.66 -24.26 -14.27
N GLU A 16 -10.79 -25.51 -14.72
CA GLU A 16 -10.32 -26.68 -13.99
C GLU A 16 -8.81 -26.61 -13.72
N SER A 17 -8.01 -26.18 -14.70
CA SER A 17 -6.57 -25.99 -14.53
C SER A 17 -6.22 -24.94 -13.46
N ILE A 18 -6.95 -23.82 -13.40
CA ILE A 18 -6.73 -22.78 -12.39
C ILE A 18 -7.16 -23.27 -11.00
N LEU A 19 -8.31 -23.93 -10.91
CA LEU A 19 -8.85 -24.43 -9.63
C LEU A 19 -8.02 -25.58 -9.05
N SER A 20 -7.33 -26.35 -9.90
CA SER A 20 -6.49 -27.49 -9.52
C SER A 20 -5.13 -27.10 -8.93
N CYS A 21 -4.73 -25.83 -8.99
CA CYS A 21 -3.54 -25.34 -8.29
C CYS A 21 -3.78 -25.33 -6.77
N ARG A 22 -3.21 -26.36 -6.12
CA ARG A 22 -3.32 -26.69 -4.69
C ARG A 22 -2.76 -25.56 -3.81
N ARG A 23 -3.52 -25.15 -2.78
CA ARG A 23 -3.06 -24.24 -1.72
C ARG A 23 -1.83 -24.84 -1.03
N ILE A 24 -0.79 -24.03 -0.90
CA ILE A 24 0.17 -24.16 0.20
C ILE A 24 -0.59 -23.72 1.45
N GLU A 25 -0.57 -24.57 2.46
CA GLU A 25 -1.34 -24.51 3.70
C GLU A 25 -1.16 -23.18 4.44
N GLU A 26 -2.27 -22.47 4.72
CA GLU A 26 -2.32 -21.49 5.81
C GLU A 26 -2.60 -22.26 7.12
N PRO A 27 -1.81 -22.05 8.18
CA PRO A 27 -2.06 -22.66 9.47
C PRO A 27 -3.23 -21.96 10.17
N ASP A 28 -4.16 -22.76 10.72
CA ASP A 28 -5.27 -22.30 11.56
C ASP A 28 -4.78 -21.39 12.69
N ALA A 29 -5.19 -20.12 12.65
CA ALA A 29 -4.97 -19.16 13.70
C ALA A 29 -5.86 -19.48 14.91
N SER A 30 -5.36 -20.32 15.82
CA SER A 30 -5.87 -20.41 17.20
C SER A 30 -4.77 -20.87 18.17
N PHE A 31 -3.72 -20.05 18.33
CA PHE A 31 -2.84 -20.14 19.51
C PHE A 31 -3.04 -18.90 20.40
N SER A 32 -3.96 -19.06 21.33
CA SER A 32 -4.08 -18.24 22.54
C SER A 32 -2.88 -18.50 23.46
N LEU A 33 -2.05 -17.47 23.71
CA LEU A 33 -1.08 -17.50 24.80
C LEU A 33 -1.50 -16.51 25.89
N SER A 34 -2.23 -17.05 26.86
CA SER A 34 -2.43 -16.48 28.17
C SER A 34 -1.09 -16.34 28.89
N ARG A 35 -0.71 -15.11 29.22
CA ARG A 35 0.37 -14.81 30.18
C ARG A 35 -0.05 -15.29 31.57
N VAL A 36 0.62 -16.33 32.06
CA VAL A 36 0.69 -16.67 33.48
C VAL A 36 2.03 -16.17 34.00
N SER A 37 1.97 -15.17 34.87
CA SER A 37 3.06 -14.83 35.79
C SER A 37 3.13 -15.92 36.87
N ASP A 38 4.31 -16.45 37.14
CA ASP A 38 4.82 -16.61 38.52
C ASP A 38 6.23 -17.22 38.54
N GLY A 39 7.08 -16.62 39.37
CA GLY A 39 7.79 -17.36 40.42
C GLY A 39 8.97 -18.27 40.06
N THR A 40 10.16 -17.68 40.14
CA THR A 40 11.33 -18.16 40.94
C THR A 40 11.87 -19.59 40.83
N ASN A 41 13.19 -19.62 40.59
CA ASN A 41 14.24 -20.44 41.21
C ASN A 41 14.64 -21.81 40.60
N SER A 42 15.88 -21.78 40.12
CA SER A 42 16.99 -22.72 40.36
C SER A 42 16.91 -24.16 39.83
N GLY A 43 17.98 -24.56 39.13
CA GLY A 43 18.33 -25.98 39.00
C GLY A 43 19.10 -26.31 37.74
N SER A 44 20.44 -26.28 37.80
CA SER A 44 21.32 -26.76 36.74
C SER A 44 21.20 -28.28 36.55
N SER A 45 21.36 -28.79 35.33
CA SER A 45 22.14 -30.01 35.06
C SER A 45 22.44 -30.19 33.57
N ARG A 46 23.70 -30.55 33.31
CA ARG A 46 24.35 -30.86 32.03
C ARG A 46 23.89 -32.21 31.48
N SER A 47 23.81 -32.34 30.15
CA SER A 47 24.30 -33.54 29.45
C SER A 47 24.47 -33.32 27.94
N SER A 48 25.66 -33.70 27.47
CA SER A 48 26.21 -33.74 26.11
C SER A 48 25.63 -34.85 25.23
N SER A 49 25.64 -34.68 23.91
CA SER A 49 25.92 -35.75 22.91
C SER A 49 26.12 -35.19 21.49
N CYS A 50 27.08 -35.79 20.78
CA CYS A 50 27.65 -35.38 19.50
C CYS A 50 26.82 -35.82 18.27
N SER A 51 27.01 -35.16 17.12
CA SER A 51 26.86 -35.75 15.77
C SER A 51 27.72 -34.97 14.77
N ARG A 52 28.52 -35.69 13.97
CA ARG A 52 29.56 -35.21 13.05
C ARG A 52 29.47 -36.04 11.76
N SER A 53 29.28 -35.38 10.60
CA SER A 53 29.38 -35.95 9.22
C SER A 53 29.77 -34.76 8.31
N ARG A 54 30.97 -34.65 7.67
CA ARG A 54 31.44 -35.26 6.39
C ARG A 54 30.32 -35.30 5.33
N SER A 55 30.42 -34.80 4.10
CA SER A 55 31.51 -34.48 3.13
C SER A 55 30.82 -33.70 1.97
N GLU A 56 31.45 -32.87 1.15
CA GLU A 56 32.15 -33.23 -0.10
C GLU A 56 32.64 -31.96 -0.82
N SER A 57 33.75 -32.12 -1.53
CA SER A 57 34.46 -31.13 -2.35
C SER A 57 33.94 -31.04 -3.77
N MET A 58 33.96 -29.85 -4.39
CA MET A 58 34.10 -29.69 -5.84
C MET A 58 34.89 -28.40 -6.13
N ASN A 59 36.10 -28.58 -6.66
CA ASN A 59 36.94 -27.53 -7.22
C ASN A 59 36.38 -27.10 -8.59
N GLY A 60 36.29 -25.79 -8.81
CA GLY A 60 36.05 -25.19 -10.12
C GLY A 60 36.90 -23.94 -10.29
N THR A 61 38.09 -24.11 -10.85
CA THR A 61 39.00 -23.03 -11.23
C THR A 61 38.52 -22.44 -12.57
N SER A 62 38.26 -21.14 -12.63
CA SER A 62 38.30 -20.41 -13.90
C SER A 62 38.75 -18.96 -13.69
N THR A 63 39.81 -18.63 -14.41
CA THR A 63 40.54 -17.38 -14.52
C THR A 63 39.77 -16.34 -15.33
N ASN A 64 39.76 -15.07 -14.91
CA ASN A 64 40.44 -13.97 -15.62
C ASN A 64 39.99 -12.56 -15.18
N ASN A 65 41.00 -11.76 -14.85
CA ASN A 65 41.25 -10.38 -15.28
C ASN A 65 40.33 -9.19 -14.91
N ARG A 66 41.01 -8.24 -14.22
CA ARG A 66 40.92 -6.76 -14.33
C ARG A 66 39.62 -6.16 -13.74
N SER A 67 39.65 -5.22 -12.80
CA SER A 67 40.40 -3.96 -12.78
C SER A 67 40.36 -3.34 -11.37
N ALA A 68 41.37 -2.53 -11.08
CA ALA A 68 41.72 -1.91 -9.81
C ALA A 68 40.73 -0.88 -9.27
N VAL A 69 40.60 -0.80 -7.93
CA VAL A 69 40.81 0.42 -7.14
C VAL A 69 41.36 0.02 -5.77
N SER A 70 42.67 0.24 -5.57
CA SER A 70 43.35 0.27 -4.27
C SER A 70 43.58 1.74 -3.92
N ARG A 71 43.08 2.20 -2.78
CA ARG A 71 43.61 3.40 -2.10
C ARG A 71 44.03 3.02 -0.69
N VAL A 72 45.33 2.71 -0.63
CA VAL A 72 46.17 2.67 0.56
C VAL A 72 46.24 4.08 1.17
N LEU A 73 45.92 4.19 2.46
CA LEU A 73 46.36 5.31 3.30
C LEU A 73 47.84 5.07 3.65
N THR A 74 48.71 5.78 2.96
CA THR A 74 50.14 5.90 3.29
C THR A 74 50.34 6.97 4.36
N THR A 75 50.87 6.59 5.53
CA THR A 75 51.63 7.48 6.41
C THR A 75 53.09 7.00 6.46
N PRO A 76 54.09 7.90 6.35
CA PRO A 76 55.47 7.52 6.07
C PRO A 76 56.30 7.25 7.34
N SER A 77 57.25 6.31 7.19
CA SER A 77 58.61 6.22 7.78
C SER A 77 58.82 6.61 9.25
N GLY A 78 59.45 5.82 10.12
CA GLY A 78 60.25 4.63 9.92
C GLY A 78 61.01 4.26 11.20
N SER A 79 61.75 3.15 11.10
CA SER A 79 62.73 2.63 12.06
C SER A 79 62.19 1.99 13.35
N MET A 80 61.83 0.71 13.27
CA MET A 80 62.20 -0.26 14.31
C MET A 80 62.65 -1.58 13.68
N ASN A 81 63.74 -2.12 14.25
CA ASN A 81 64.57 -3.19 13.72
C ASN A 81 63.84 -4.51 13.46
N PRO A 82 64.28 -5.31 12.46
CA PRO A 82 63.77 -6.65 12.21
C PRO A 82 64.60 -7.67 12.99
N SER A 83 64.08 -8.19 14.08
CA SER A 83 64.52 -9.46 14.67
C SER A 83 63.35 -9.98 15.49
N ASP A 84 62.93 -11.22 15.20
CA ASP A 84 61.81 -11.99 15.79
C ASP A 84 60.53 -12.04 14.96
N SER A 85 60.58 -12.69 13.79
CA SER A 85 59.37 -13.12 13.06
C SER A 85 59.45 -14.58 12.63
N GLN A 86 59.11 -15.53 13.52
CA GLN A 86 58.81 -16.91 13.09
C GLN A 86 57.70 -17.63 13.89
N LYS A 87 56.86 -16.92 14.67
CA LYS A 87 55.72 -17.55 15.36
C LYS A 87 54.53 -16.60 15.56
N SER A 88 53.90 -16.09 14.50
CA SER A 88 52.52 -15.57 14.62
C SER A 88 51.86 -15.33 13.25
N THR A 89 51.53 -16.39 12.52
CA THR A 89 50.60 -16.25 11.38
C THR A 89 49.13 -16.37 11.81
N GLY A 90 48.87 -16.73 13.07
CA GLY A 90 47.52 -16.83 13.64
C GLY A 90 46.98 -15.56 14.32
N SER A 91 47.84 -14.60 14.73
CA SER A 91 47.37 -13.37 15.39
C SER A 91 47.07 -12.21 14.44
N ALA A 92 47.69 -12.15 13.25
CA ALA A 92 47.48 -11.03 12.32
C ALA A 92 46.02 -10.94 11.85
N PHE A 93 45.46 -12.06 11.36
CA PHE A 93 44.05 -12.11 10.93
C PHE A 93 43.05 -11.84 12.06
N ALA A 94 43.28 -12.39 13.26
CA ALA A 94 42.41 -12.14 14.41
C ALA A 94 42.48 -10.68 14.88
N THR A 95 43.67 -10.06 14.81
CA THR A 95 43.86 -8.65 15.17
C THR A 95 43.22 -7.74 14.12
N GLU A 96 43.36 -8.06 12.83
CA GLU A 96 42.72 -7.31 11.74
C GLU A 96 41.19 -7.39 11.83
N ILE A 97 40.61 -8.60 11.99
CA ILE A 97 39.16 -8.77 12.18
C ILE A 97 38.68 -7.98 13.41
N ASN A 98 39.38 -8.07 14.54
CA ASN A 98 39.04 -7.28 15.73
C ASN A 98 39.16 -5.76 15.49
N PHE A 99 40.10 -5.31 14.67
CA PHE A 99 40.25 -3.89 14.33
C PHE A 99 39.10 -3.40 13.45
N PHE A 100 38.71 -4.19 12.44
CA PHE A 100 37.55 -3.88 11.58
C PHE A 100 36.24 -3.86 12.37
N CYS A 101 36.01 -4.85 13.23
CA CYS A 101 34.81 -4.87 14.09
C CYS A 101 34.75 -3.65 15.02
N ARG A 102 35.88 -3.23 15.62
CA ARG A 102 35.91 -2.03 16.47
C ARG A 102 35.58 -0.75 15.71
N ALA A 103 36.11 -0.58 14.50
CA ALA A 103 35.82 0.61 13.70
C ALA A 103 34.32 0.69 13.32
N GLU A 104 33.70 -0.44 13.00
CA GLU A 104 32.26 -0.50 12.71
C GLU A 104 31.40 -0.27 13.96
N GLU A 105 31.78 -0.87 15.09
CA GLU A 105 31.14 -0.63 16.39
C GLU A 105 31.23 0.85 16.80
N ASP A 106 32.39 1.48 16.65
CA ASP A 106 32.60 2.90 16.96
C ASP A 106 31.73 3.81 16.09
N LEU A 107 31.55 3.47 14.80
CA LEU A 107 30.65 4.19 13.89
C LEU A 107 29.19 4.06 14.32
N ALA A 108 28.76 2.85 14.67
CA ALA A 108 27.40 2.57 15.14
C ALA A 108 27.11 3.30 16.46
N ASP A 109 28.01 3.20 17.44
CA ASP A 109 27.87 3.82 18.76
C ASP A 109 27.85 5.35 18.67
N MET A 110 28.73 5.94 17.86
CA MET A 110 28.73 7.39 17.63
C MET A 110 27.43 7.86 16.97
N SER A 111 26.92 7.10 16.00
CA SER A 111 25.63 7.40 15.35
C SER A 111 24.47 7.37 16.34
N LEU A 112 24.41 6.34 17.20
CA LEU A 112 23.40 6.25 18.26
C LEU A 112 23.53 7.37 19.28
N TYR A 113 24.75 7.70 19.68
CA TYR A 113 25.02 8.82 20.58
C TYR A 113 24.50 10.13 19.99
N LEU A 114 24.86 10.44 18.74
CA LEU A 114 24.41 11.66 18.06
C LEU A 114 22.88 11.69 17.89
N ALA A 115 22.24 10.58 17.50
CA ALA A 115 20.78 10.50 17.42
C ALA A 115 20.11 10.73 18.78
N ARG A 116 20.69 10.21 19.86
CA ARG A 116 20.22 10.46 21.23
C ARG A 116 20.42 11.93 21.63
N VAL A 117 21.52 12.57 21.23
CA VAL A 117 21.74 14.01 21.45
C VAL A 117 20.73 14.83 20.67
N VAL A 118 20.42 14.47 19.42
CA VAL A 118 19.36 15.13 18.62
C VAL A 118 18.00 15.04 19.33
N SER A 119 17.63 13.84 19.80
CA SER A 119 16.40 13.60 20.55
C SER A 119 16.30 14.41 21.86
N SER A 120 17.39 14.45 22.62
CA SER A 120 17.41 15.05 23.95
C SER A 120 17.65 16.57 23.95
N ALA A 121 18.65 17.05 23.20
CA ALA A 121 19.03 18.46 23.16
C ALA A 121 18.12 19.29 22.26
N ARG A 122 17.62 18.69 21.17
CA ARG A 122 16.70 19.32 20.19
C ARG A 122 17.23 20.63 19.61
N THR A 123 18.54 20.70 19.37
CA THR A 123 19.15 21.88 18.78
C THR A 123 19.56 21.63 17.34
N PRO A 124 19.59 22.67 16.49
CA PRO A 124 20.06 22.53 15.12
C PRO A 124 21.50 22.02 15.03
N GLU A 125 22.35 22.38 15.98
CA GLU A 125 23.75 21.94 16.06
C GLU A 125 23.84 20.42 16.24
N ALA A 126 22.98 19.83 17.07
CA ALA A 126 22.96 18.38 17.27
C ALA A 126 22.62 17.63 15.97
N PHE A 127 21.64 18.15 15.22
CA PHE A 127 21.26 17.54 13.94
C PHE A 127 22.32 17.73 12.87
N VAL A 128 22.95 18.90 12.80
CA VAL A 128 24.09 19.12 11.91
C VAL A 128 25.22 18.15 12.22
N ALA A 129 25.55 17.94 13.49
CA ALA A 129 26.57 16.97 13.89
C ALA A 129 26.23 15.53 13.43
N LEU A 130 24.94 15.14 13.50
CA LEU A 130 24.48 13.86 12.97
C LEU A 130 24.61 13.79 11.44
N VAL A 131 24.16 14.81 10.71
CA VAL A 131 24.26 14.87 9.24
C VAL A 131 25.73 14.86 8.78
N GLU A 132 26.60 15.60 9.45
CA GLU A 132 28.05 15.62 9.19
C GLU A 132 28.68 14.26 9.44
N HIS A 133 28.24 13.53 10.46
CA HIS A 133 28.72 12.17 10.73
C HIS A 133 28.41 11.23 9.56
N PHE A 134 27.15 11.19 9.10
CA PHE A 134 26.74 10.37 7.96
C PHE A 134 27.43 10.81 6.66
N SER A 135 27.66 12.11 6.48
CA SER A 135 28.37 12.65 5.31
C SER A 135 29.85 12.27 5.31
N LYS A 136 30.52 12.36 6.46
CA LYS A 136 31.96 12.13 6.60
C LYS A 136 32.34 10.66 6.37
N TYR A 137 31.55 9.73 6.90
CA TYR A 137 31.87 8.30 6.86
C TYR A 137 31.11 7.52 5.76
N GLY A 138 30.18 8.19 5.07
CA GLY A 138 29.30 7.59 4.07
C GLY A 138 28.08 6.94 4.72
N ALA A 139 26.88 7.36 4.31
CA ALA A 139 25.64 6.92 4.92
C ALA A 139 25.41 5.41 4.82
N GLU A 140 25.73 4.80 3.67
CA GLU A 140 25.64 3.35 3.48
C GLU A 140 26.56 2.59 4.44
N THR A 141 27.79 3.04 4.63
CA THR A 141 28.76 2.45 5.57
C THR A 141 28.26 2.52 7.01
N VAL A 142 27.73 3.68 7.41
CA VAL A 142 27.17 3.88 8.76
C VAL A 142 25.96 2.98 8.97
N MET A 143 25.03 2.93 8.01
CA MET A 143 23.84 2.09 8.09
C MET A 143 24.17 0.60 8.06
N LEU A 144 25.19 0.18 7.32
CA LEU A 144 25.71 -1.19 7.33
C LEU A 144 26.34 -1.56 8.67
N SER A 145 27.05 -0.62 9.31
CA SER A 145 27.63 -0.82 10.64
C SER A 145 26.52 -0.99 11.68
N LEU A 146 25.50 -0.13 11.65
CA LEU A 146 24.30 -0.22 12.52
C LEU A 146 23.49 -1.50 12.28
N LYS A 147 23.47 -2.00 11.05
CA LYS A 147 22.85 -3.28 10.70
C LYS A 147 23.60 -4.43 11.38
N ARG A 148 24.92 -4.47 11.23
CA ARG A 148 25.76 -5.54 11.79
C ARG A 148 25.71 -5.58 13.32
N SER A 149 25.57 -4.43 13.97
CA SER A 149 25.37 -4.34 15.43
C SER A 149 23.92 -4.58 15.88
N GLY A 150 22.96 -4.72 14.95
CA GLY A 150 21.53 -4.88 15.27
C GLY A 150 20.90 -3.65 15.92
N THR A 151 21.43 -2.45 15.68
CA THR A 151 21.00 -1.21 16.36
C THR A 151 20.28 -0.21 15.46
N GLN A 152 19.98 -0.57 14.20
CA GLN A 152 19.13 0.26 13.33
C GLN A 152 17.77 0.64 13.98
N PRO A 153 17.01 -0.29 14.62
CA PRO A 153 15.77 0.08 15.30
C PRO A 153 15.96 1.12 16.41
N LYS A 154 17.07 1.04 17.16
CA LYS A 154 17.40 2.00 18.22
C LYS A 154 17.71 3.39 17.65
N LEU A 155 18.40 3.46 16.51
CA LEU A 155 18.64 4.73 15.82
C LEU A 155 17.31 5.39 15.46
N LEU A 156 16.42 4.66 14.77
CA LEU A 156 15.12 5.19 14.37
C LEU A 156 14.27 5.55 15.58
N GLY A 157 14.26 4.71 16.63
CA GLY A 157 13.55 5.00 17.88
C GLY A 157 14.02 6.30 18.53
N HIS A 158 15.33 6.58 18.54
CA HIS A 158 15.84 7.87 19.01
C HIS A 158 15.36 9.03 18.13
N LEU A 159 15.43 8.90 16.81
CA LEU A 159 15.00 9.98 15.89
C LEU A 159 13.48 10.23 15.94
N CYS A 160 12.66 9.18 16.06
CA CYS A 160 11.20 9.24 16.13
C CYS A 160 10.67 9.71 17.50
N SER A 161 11.51 9.65 18.54
CA SER A 161 11.18 10.13 19.89
C SER A 161 11.25 11.66 20.04
N VAL A 162 11.70 12.39 19.02
CA VAL A 162 11.72 13.87 19.01
C VAL A 162 10.26 14.36 19.00
N PRO A 163 9.74 14.98 20.07
CA PRO A 163 8.39 15.54 20.03
C PRO A 163 8.40 16.87 19.26
N ASP A 164 7.30 17.17 18.58
CA ASP A 164 7.16 18.26 17.59
C ASP A 164 7.38 19.69 18.14
N GLY A 165 7.51 19.85 19.46
CA GLY A 165 7.62 21.13 20.12
C GLY A 165 9.00 21.78 20.02
N GLY A 166 9.05 22.98 19.43
CA GLY A 166 10.15 23.95 19.60
C GLY A 166 11.02 24.25 18.37
N LEU A 167 10.81 23.55 17.26
CA LEU A 167 11.58 23.71 16.03
C LEU A 167 10.80 24.46 14.95
N THR A 168 11.51 25.18 14.07
CA THR A 168 10.87 25.86 12.94
C THR A 168 10.42 24.84 11.88
N LYS A 169 9.37 25.17 11.11
CA LYS A 169 8.86 24.30 10.03
C LYS A 169 9.96 23.86 9.06
N GLY A 170 10.84 24.79 8.65
CA GLY A 170 11.94 24.47 7.74
C GLY A 170 12.94 23.47 8.32
N TYR A 171 13.20 23.53 9.63
CA TYR A 171 14.05 22.54 10.28
C TYR A 171 13.39 21.16 10.36
N GLN A 172 12.10 21.10 10.71
CA GLN A 172 11.34 19.85 10.74
C GLN A 172 11.32 19.17 9.37
N GLN A 173 11.16 19.94 8.30
CA GLN A 173 11.21 19.44 6.92
C GLN A 173 12.59 18.83 6.59
N LEU A 174 13.69 19.51 6.93
CA LEU A 174 15.04 18.98 6.73
C LEU A 174 15.31 17.72 7.56
N PHE A 175 14.83 17.69 8.81
CA PHE A 175 14.91 16.52 9.67
C PHE A 175 14.17 15.32 9.06
N LEU A 176 12.94 15.54 8.57
CA LEU A 176 12.19 14.46 7.94
C LEU A 176 12.82 14.02 6.62
N ARG A 177 13.41 14.92 5.81
CA ARG A 177 14.15 14.54 4.59
C ARG A 177 15.34 13.64 4.92
N PHE A 178 16.07 13.97 5.97
CA PHE A 178 17.14 13.11 6.46
C PHE A 178 16.60 11.76 6.94
N LEU A 179 15.52 11.73 7.72
CA LEU A 179 14.89 10.48 8.16
C LEU A 179 14.41 9.63 6.97
N ALA A 180 13.77 10.25 5.97
CA ALA A 180 13.31 9.59 4.74
C ALA A 180 14.47 8.93 4.00
N PHE A 181 15.61 9.63 3.91
CA PHE A 181 16.83 9.07 3.34
C PHE A 181 17.34 7.87 4.14
N LEU A 182 17.35 7.94 5.48
CA LEU A 182 17.74 6.81 6.31
C LEU A 182 16.81 5.60 6.15
N VAL A 183 15.49 5.82 6.05
CA VAL A 183 14.50 4.76 5.81
C VAL A 183 14.80 3.99 4.51
N ARG A 184 15.26 4.67 3.46
CA ARG A 184 15.68 4.02 2.21
C ARG A 184 16.89 3.09 2.39
N LEU A 185 17.75 3.37 3.38
CA LEU A 185 18.95 2.59 3.69
C LEU A 185 18.73 1.50 4.75
N CYS A 186 17.63 1.56 5.50
CA CYS A 186 17.31 0.56 6.53
C CYS A 186 17.00 -0.81 5.91
N ASP A 187 17.21 -1.86 6.71
CA ASP A 187 16.67 -3.17 6.41
C ASP A 187 15.15 -3.19 6.57
N THR A 188 14.51 -4.06 5.80
CA THR A 188 13.05 -4.14 5.74
C THR A 188 12.41 -4.49 7.08
N GLU A 189 13.03 -5.36 7.88
CA GLU A 189 12.55 -5.75 9.22
C GLU A 189 12.40 -4.54 10.16
N VAL A 190 13.26 -3.52 10.00
CA VAL A 190 13.27 -2.32 10.84
C VAL A 190 12.15 -1.35 10.47
N LEU A 191 11.63 -1.43 9.24
CA LEU A 191 10.66 -0.49 8.71
C LEU A 191 9.25 -0.69 9.27
N TYR A 192 8.98 -1.85 9.87
CA TYR A 192 7.66 -2.21 10.40
C TYR A 192 7.49 -1.87 11.88
N GLU A 193 8.48 -1.20 12.47
CA GLU A 193 8.44 -0.76 13.85
C GLU A 193 7.33 0.28 14.07
N GLU A 194 6.50 0.02 15.07
CA GLU A 194 5.30 0.83 15.40
C GLU A 194 5.67 2.31 15.67
N GLU A 195 6.83 2.56 16.27
CA GLU A 195 7.29 3.92 16.62
C GLU A 195 7.59 4.78 15.39
N LEU A 196 8.15 4.20 14.32
CA LEU A 196 8.38 4.90 13.06
C LEU A 196 7.04 5.30 12.44
N MET A 197 6.09 4.36 12.40
CA MET A 197 4.77 4.60 11.83
C MET A 197 3.99 5.66 12.62
N LYS A 198 4.00 5.59 13.95
CA LYS A 198 3.43 6.62 14.84
C LYS A 198 4.03 7.99 14.58
N PHE A 199 5.34 8.08 14.35
CA PHE A 199 6.01 9.34 14.07
C PHE A 199 5.56 9.91 12.72
N LEU A 200 5.59 9.12 11.65
CA LEU A 200 5.17 9.54 10.31
C LEU A 200 3.69 9.94 10.28
N LEU A 201 2.81 9.21 10.96
CA LEU A 201 1.40 9.58 11.08
C LEU A 201 1.19 10.89 11.85
N ARG A 202 2.01 11.19 12.87
CA ARG A 202 1.99 12.50 13.56
C ARG A 202 2.45 13.64 12.64
N CYS A 203 3.48 13.40 11.83
CA CYS A 203 3.91 14.36 10.80
C CYS A 203 2.77 14.73 9.84
N CYS A 204 1.91 13.77 9.49
CA CYS A 204 0.72 13.99 8.67
C CYS A 204 -0.37 14.85 9.35
N GLN A 205 -0.48 14.85 10.69
CA GLN A 205 -1.56 15.54 11.41
C GLN A 205 -1.35 17.05 11.59
N SER A 206 -0.18 17.59 11.25
CA SER A 206 0.29 18.93 11.66
C SER A 206 -0.55 20.14 11.18
N HIS A 207 -1.68 19.91 10.52
CA HIS A 207 -2.66 20.93 10.12
C HIS A 207 -3.99 20.94 10.89
N ALA A 208 -4.29 19.92 11.72
CA ALA A 208 -5.66 19.72 12.23
C ALA A 208 -5.98 20.32 13.63
N GLU A 209 -4.99 20.62 14.49
CA GLU A 209 -5.26 20.92 15.92
C GLU A 209 -4.84 22.31 16.42
N ALA A 210 -4.47 23.25 15.53
CA ALA A 210 -4.09 24.61 15.96
C ALA A 210 -5.28 25.50 16.39
N SER A 211 -6.50 24.97 16.40
CA SER A 211 -7.73 25.66 16.75
C SER A 211 -8.48 24.79 17.76
N VAL A 212 -8.68 25.31 18.97
CA VAL A 212 -9.43 24.71 20.11
C VAL A 212 -8.53 24.01 21.15
N ASN A 213 -8.17 24.79 22.19
CA ASN A 213 -7.84 24.37 23.56
C ASN A 213 -6.41 23.88 23.89
N SER A 214 -5.47 24.82 24.04
CA SER A 214 -4.33 24.64 24.97
C SER A 214 -4.11 25.90 25.81
N ALA A 215 -4.99 26.08 26.79
CA ALA A 215 -4.82 27.02 27.90
C ALA A 215 -5.12 26.27 29.21
N ALA A 216 -4.26 25.31 29.56
CA ALA A 216 -4.20 24.73 30.90
C ALA A 216 -2.73 24.41 31.23
N SER A 217 -1.99 25.48 31.51
CA SER A 217 -0.66 25.43 32.14
C SER A 217 -0.78 24.73 33.51
N SER A 218 -0.53 23.41 33.57
CA SER A 218 -0.20 22.75 34.83
C SER A 218 1.31 22.83 35.04
N LYS A 219 1.73 23.88 35.76
CA LYS A 219 3.09 23.96 36.31
C LYS A 219 3.23 22.85 37.35
N ARG A 220 3.78 21.70 36.96
CA ARG A 220 4.36 20.79 37.95
C ARG A 220 5.64 21.43 38.49
N PRO A 221 5.87 21.42 39.82
CA PRO A 221 7.05 22.04 40.40
C PRO A 221 8.29 21.28 39.95
N SER A 222 9.25 21.99 39.36
CA SER A 222 10.56 21.46 39.01
C SER A 222 11.26 20.97 40.29
N HIS A 223 11.44 19.66 40.40
CA HIS A 223 12.15 19.04 41.50
C HIS A 223 13.66 19.37 41.38
N TRP A 224 14.24 19.89 42.45
CA TRP A 224 15.63 20.35 42.57
C TRP A 224 16.69 19.28 42.23
N SER A 225 16.33 18.00 42.20
CA SER A 225 17.24 16.92 41.79
C SER A 225 17.40 16.74 40.27
N GLN A 226 16.75 17.55 39.43
CA GLN A 226 17.00 17.57 37.96
C GLN A 226 18.20 18.44 37.55
N GLY A 227 18.96 18.98 38.51
CA GLY A 227 20.18 19.78 38.29
C GLY A 227 21.44 18.99 37.91
N ALA A 228 21.33 17.93 37.12
CA ALA A 228 22.50 17.18 36.65
C ALA A 228 23.15 17.88 35.44
N ARG A 229 24.09 18.78 35.74
CA ARG A 229 25.15 19.32 34.86
C ARG A 229 24.71 19.74 33.45
N GLN A 230 24.24 20.98 33.31
CA GLN A 230 24.52 21.75 32.09
C GLN A 230 26.05 21.94 32.03
N ALA A 231 26.73 21.16 31.18
CA ALA A 231 28.08 21.51 30.77
C ALA A 231 28.03 22.90 30.13
N ALA A 232 29.00 23.77 30.46
CA ALA A 232 29.10 25.11 29.89
C ALA A 232 29.20 25.01 28.35
N VAL A 233 28.09 25.24 27.67
CA VAL A 233 28.02 25.31 26.21
C VAL A 233 28.56 26.68 25.80
N VAL A 234 29.74 26.68 25.18
CA VAL A 234 30.26 27.81 24.40
C VAL A 234 29.15 28.28 23.47
N PRO A 235 28.86 29.59 23.31
CA PRO A 235 27.80 30.05 22.42
C PRO A 235 28.11 29.56 21.00
N ALA A 236 27.42 28.51 20.58
CA ALA A 236 27.53 27.98 19.23
C ALA A 236 27.06 29.08 18.28
N ARG A 237 27.80 29.29 17.18
CA ARG A 237 27.34 30.11 16.06
C ARG A 237 25.91 29.68 15.73
N SER A 238 24.96 30.61 15.71
CA SER A 238 23.62 30.28 15.22
C SER A 238 23.75 29.84 13.76
N LEU A 239 23.67 28.53 13.52
CA LEU A 239 23.72 27.98 12.16
C LEU A 239 22.51 28.52 11.41
N LYS A 240 22.75 29.08 10.23
CA LYS A 240 21.64 29.51 9.37
C LYS A 240 20.98 28.27 8.79
N LEU A 241 19.65 28.27 8.66
CA LEU A 241 18.90 27.17 8.05
C LEU A 241 19.46 26.77 6.66
N SER A 242 20.00 27.73 5.91
CA SER A 242 20.66 27.49 4.62
C SER A 242 21.95 26.67 4.69
N GLU A 243 22.67 26.70 5.82
CA GLU A 243 23.85 25.86 6.04
C GLU A 243 23.44 24.41 6.32
N ILE A 244 22.38 24.23 7.13
CA ILE A 244 21.80 22.91 7.40
C ILE A 244 21.22 22.31 6.12
N LYS A 245 20.46 23.10 5.36
CA LYS A 245 19.87 22.68 4.07
C LYS A 245 20.96 22.18 3.13
N ARG A 246 22.07 22.90 2.99
CA ARG A 246 23.21 22.47 2.17
C ARG A 246 23.80 21.14 2.60
N GLY A 247 23.94 20.90 3.90
CA GLY A 247 24.43 19.63 4.44
C GLY A 247 23.48 18.46 4.13
N VAL A 248 22.18 18.68 4.32
CA VAL A 248 21.15 17.66 4.01
C VAL A 248 21.05 17.41 2.51
N ASP A 249 21.05 18.46 1.68
CA ASP A 249 20.99 18.34 0.21
C ASP A 249 22.22 17.61 -0.35
N ALA A 250 23.41 17.87 0.20
CA ALA A 250 24.62 17.15 -0.20
C ALA A 250 24.56 15.64 0.12
N LEU A 251 23.82 15.25 1.16
CA LEU A 251 23.69 13.86 1.58
C LEU A 251 22.51 13.14 0.92
N CYS A 252 21.36 13.82 0.81
CA CYS A 252 20.07 13.24 0.42
C CYS A 252 19.68 13.54 -1.04
N GLY A 253 20.42 14.42 -1.71
CA GLY A 253 20.05 15.01 -3.00
C GLY A 253 19.16 16.26 -2.84
N GLU A 254 19.20 17.14 -3.83
CA GLU A 254 18.27 18.27 -3.91
C GLU A 254 16.85 17.73 -4.24
N GLU A 255 15.86 18.19 -3.50
CA GLU A 255 14.46 17.81 -3.69
C GLU A 255 13.61 19.08 -3.70
N GLU A 256 12.52 19.06 -4.49
CA GLU A 256 11.55 20.14 -4.53
C GLU A 256 11.00 20.43 -3.11
N ASP A 257 10.62 21.69 -2.86
CA ASP A 257 10.08 22.15 -1.58
C ASP A 257 8.72 21.47 -1.31
N THR A 258 8.78 20.22 -0.85
CA THR A 258 7.65 19.32 -0.58
C THR A 258 7.17 19.53 0.86
N SER A 259 5.85 19.57 1.08
CA SER A 259 5.31 19.75 2.44
C SER A 259 5.75 18.63 3.39
N HIS A 260 5.77 18.93 4.70
CA HIS A 260 6.12 17.94 5.73
C HIS A 260 5.19 16.71 5.63
N ALA A 261 3.88 16.94 5.51
CA ALA A 261 2.90 15.87 5.40
C ALA A 261 3.08 15.05 4.11
N SER A 262 3.27 15.69 2.96
CA SER A 262 3.55 15.01 1.69
C SER A 262 4.79 14.12 1.78
N LEU A 263 5.87 14.62 2.37
CA LEU A 263 7.08 13.81 2.57
C LEU A 263 6.82 12.61 3.49
N ALA A 264 6.06 12.78 4.58
CA ALA A 264 5.71 11.68 5.48
C ALA A 264 4.87 10.61 4.78
N LEU A 265 3.90 11.02 3.96
CA LEU A 265 3.09 10.13 3.12
C LEU A 265 3.95 9.34 2.13
N ARG A 266 4.91 9.99 1.48
CA ARG A 266 5.84 9.33 0.55
C ARG A 266 6.74 8.32 1.26
N VAL A 267 7.18 8.61 2.49
CA VAL A 267 7.94 7.65 3.31
C VAL A 267 7.08 6.45 3.69
N LEU A 268 5.83 6.66 4.10
CA LEU A 268 4.89 5.56 4.38
C LEU A 268 4.66 4.69 3.14
N LEU A 269 4.50 5.32 1.97
CA LEU A 269 4.32 4.61 0.70
C LEU A 269 5.55 3.79 0.30
N GLU A 270 6.76 4.33 0.51
CA GLU A 270 8.01 3.60 0.30
C GLU A 270 8.07 2.35 1.20
N ILE A 271 7.66 2.46 2.47
CA ILE A 271 7.61 1.30 3.38
C ILE A 271 6.66 0.22 2.84
N VAL A 272 5.46 0.62 2.36
CA VAL A 272 4.50 -0.31 1.74
C VAL A 272 5.10 -1.03 0.54
N PHE A 273 5.75 -0.30 -0.38
CA PHE A 273 6.34 -0.92 -1.57
C PHE A 273 7.51 -1.84 -1.22
N ARG A 274 8.29 -1.51 -0.21
CA ARG A 274 9.35 -2.40 0.28
C ARG A 274 8.80 -3.67 0.92
N GLN A 275 7.66 -3.60 1.60
CA GLN A 275 6.99 -4.81 2.08
C GLN A 275 6.52 -5.70 0.94
N ASN A 276 5.84 -5.13 -0.06
CA ASN A 276 5.29 -5.91 -1.17
C ASN A 276 6.36 -6.54 -2.07
N ARG A 277 7.57 -5.97 -2.13
CA ARG A 277 8.70 -6.55 -2.90
C ARG A 277 9.37 -7.72 -2.20
N ASN A 278 9.31 -7.77 -0.88
CA ASN A 278 9.99 -8.79 -0.10
C ASN A 278 9.00 -9.88 0.29
N THR A 279 9.44 -11.13 0.27
CA THR A 279 8.70 -12.21 0.91
C THR A 279 8.82 -12.03 2.42
N SER A 280 7.94 -11.22 3.02
CA SER A 280 7.88 -11.07 4.46
C SER A 280 7.60 -12.43 5.11
N HIS A 281 8.29 -12.73 6.20
CA HIS A 281 7.99 -13.92 6.97
C HIS A 281 6.55 -13.77 7.53
N PRO A 282 5.74 -14.84 7.62
CA PRO A 282 4.38 -14.75 8.18
C PRO A 282 4.30 -14.19 9.60
N SER A 283 5.43 -14.14 10.31
CA SER A 283 5.56 -13.59 11.66
C SER A 283 5.86 -12.10 11.70
N ASP A 284 6.20 -11.49 10.56
CA ASP A 284 6.50 -10.07 10.50
C ASP A 284 5.22 -9.26 10.72
N PRO A 285 5.26 -8.16 11.51
CA PRO A 285 4.11 -7.30 11.67
C PRO A 285 3.66 -6.78 10.30
N ASN A 286 2.37 -6.94 10.03
CA ASN A 286 1.78 -6.50 8.78
C ASN A 286 1.58 -4.97 8.83
N PHE A 287 2.33 -4.21 8.02
CA PHE A 287 2.25 -2.75 7.98
C PHE A 287 0.81 -2.26 7.84
N PHE A 288 0.01 -2.90 6.99
CA PHE A 288 -1.36 -2.48 6.72
C PHE A 288 -2.24 -2.56 7.97
N ILE A 289 -2.02 -3.59 8.79
CA ILE A 289 -2.74 -3.79 10.05
C ILE A 289 -2.27 -2.78 11.08
N VAL A 290 -0.96 -2.61 11.27
CA VAL A 290 -0.41 -1.61 12.21
C VAL A 290 -0.85 -0.20 11.82
N PHE A 291 -0.86 0.13 10.52
CA PHE A 291 -1.35 1.40 10.00
C PHE A 291 -2.82 1.63 10.37
N ALA A 292 -3.65 0.61 10.26
CA ALA A 292 -5.06 0.68 10.65
C ALA A 292 -5.22 0.85 12.16
N GLU A 293 -4.50 0.07 12.98
CA GLU A 293 -4.51 0.13 14.45
C GLU A 293 -4.09 1.50 14.99
N LEU A 294 -3.12 2.14 14.33
CA LEU A 294 -2.66 3.49 14.67
C LEU A 294 -3.60 4.60 14.15
N GLY A 295 -4.76 4.26 13.61
CA GLY A 295 -5.73 5.22 13.09
C GLY A 295 -5.30 5.89 11.79
N GLY A 296 -4.37 5.28 11.04
CA GLY A 296 -3.81 5.80 9.80
C GLY A 296 -4.87 6.19 8.78
N PHE A 297 -5.93 5.39 8.62
CA PHE A 297 -7.06 5.73 7.74
C PHE A 297 -7.72 7.05 8.11
N LYS A 298 -7.97 7.31 9.40
CA LYS A 298 -8.58 8.56 9.87
C LYS A 298 -7.67 9.76 9.60
N ILE A 299 -6.36 9.59 9.82
CA ILE A 299 -5.35 10.64 9.65
C ILE A 299 -5.19 10.99 8.18
N VAL A 300 -4.93 9.99 7.33
CA VAL A 300 -4.64 10.19 5.91
C VAL A 300 -5.89 10.64 5.15
N SER A 301 -7.08 10.13 5.51
CA SER A 301 -8.32 10.56 4.85
C SER A 301 -8.64 12.04 5.08
N ALA A 302 -8.23 12.62 6.22
CA ALA A 302 -8.40 14.04 6.48
C ALA A 302 -7.56 14.94 5.53
N LEU A 303 -6.46 14.39 4.97
CA LEU A 303 -5.61 15.09 4.00
C LEU A 303 -6.20 15.10 2.58
N LEU A 304 -7.31 14.40 2.33
CA LEU A 304 -8.01 14.46 1.03
C LEU A 304 -8.66 15.82 0.78
N GLU A 305 -8.81 16.64 1.82
CA GLU A 305 -9.35 18.00 1.76
C GLU A 305 -8.22 19.08 1.75
N THR A 306 -6.94 18.68 1.62
CA THR A 306 -5.78 19.58 1.65
C THR A 306 -4.94 19.50 0.36
N GLU A 307 -3.80 20.21 0.32
CA GLU A 307 -2.88 20.19 -0.83
C GLU A 307 -2.15 18.84 -1.01
N GLU A 308 -2.18 17.99 0.02
CA GLU A 308 -1.60 16.64 0.02
C GLU A 308 -2.52 15.56 -0.56
N CYS A 309 -3.66 15.94 -1.14
CA CYS A 309 -4.68 15.00 -1.63
C CYS A 309 -4.11 13.88 -2.52
N ALA A 310 -3.25 14.23 -3.49
CA ALA A 310 -2.65 13.25 -4.39
C ALA A 310 -1.76 12.22 -3.67
N ASP A 311 -0.85 12.66 -2.79
CA ASP A 311 0.01 11.74 -2.02
C ASP A 311 -0.82 10.88 -1.05
N ALA A 312 -1.87 11.45 -0.46
CA ALA A 312 -2.79 10.72 0.42
C ALA A 312 -3.55 9.63 -0.34
N LEU A 313 -4.04 9.93 -1.55
CA LEU A 313 -4.71 8.97 -2.43
C LEU A 313 -3.78 7.82 -2.84
N HIS A 314 -2.52 8.11 -3.20
CA HIS A 314 -1.55 7.07 -3.55
C HIS A 314 -1.26 6.12 -2.37
N LEU A 315 -1.12 6.66 -1.15
CA LEU A 315 -0.96 5.82 0.04
C LEU A 315 -2.21 4.99 0.31
N LEU A 316 -3.40 5.61 0.26
CA LEU A 316 -4.67 4.92 0.47
C LEU A 316 -4.90 3.81 -0.57
N GLU A 317 -4.53 4.04 -1.83
CA GLU A 317 -4.60 3.05 -2.90
C GLU A 317 -3.76 1.82 -2.55
N ALA A 318 -2.51 2.03 -2.14
CA ALA A 318 -1.59 0.94 -1.82
C ALA A 318 -2.02 0.16 -0.56
N VAL A 319 -2.48 0.83 0.51
CA VAL A 319 -2.88 0.14 1.75
C VAL A 319 -4.21 -0.61 1.62
N THR A 320 -5.12 -0.13 0.76
CA THR A 320 -6.44 -0.76 0.56
C THR A 320 -6.39 -2.02 -0.32
N LEU A 321 -5.22 -2.42 -0.81
CA LEU A 321 -5.01 -3.72 -1.45
C LEU A 321 -4.91 -4.88 -0.45
N CYS A 322 -4.75 -4.59 0.85
CA CYS A 322 -4.60 -5.64 1.86
C CYS A 322 -5.95 -6.27 2.24
N GLU A 323 -6.14 -7.53 1.85
CA GLU A 323 -7.34 -8.32 2.19
C GLU A 323 -7.53 -8.53 3.69
N GLY A 324 -6.45 -8.47 4.48
CA GLY A 324 -6.50 -8.56 5.95
C GLY A 324 -7.27 -7.41 6.62
N LEU A 325 -7.57 -6.34 5.89
CA LEU A 325 -8.41 -5.24 6.38
C LEU A 325 -9.91 -5.57 6.39
N ARG A 326 -10.31 -6.63 5.67
CA ARG A 326 -11.71 -7.03 5.53
C ARG A 326 -12.35 -7.32 6.90
N GLY A 327 -13.51 -6.72 7.15
CA GLY A 327 -14.31 -6.95 8.35
C GLY A 327 -13.85 -6.16 9.58
N VAL A 328 -12.65 -6.41 10.10
CA VAL A 328 -12.16 -5.82 11.37
C VAL A 328 -12.09 -4.29 11.29
N TYR A 329 -11.62 -3.76 10.16
CA TYR A 329 -11.41 -2.32 9.95
C TYR A 329 -12.51 -1.67 9.10
N ALA A 330 -13.70 -2.28 9.07
CA ALA A 330 -14.81 -1.77 8.26
C ALA A 330 -15.28 -0.37 8.69
N SER A 331 -15.16 -0.02 9.98
CA SER A 331 -15.43 1.32 10.50
C SER A 331 -14.48 2.38 9.94
N GLU A 332 -13.19 2.06 9.88
CA GLU A 332 -12.10 2.92 9.44
C GLU A 332 -12.19 3.14 7.92
N LEU A 333 -12.50 2.07 7.18
CA LEU A 333 -12.76 2.14 5.73
C LEU A 333 -14.04 2.94 5.43
N ARG A 334 -15.05 2.91 6.30
CA ARG A 334 -16.23 3.76 6.18
C ARG A 334 -15.90 5.23 6.36
N ILE A 335 -15.02 5.60 7.30
CA ILE A 335 -14.54 6.99 7.43
C ILE A 335 -13.88 7.45 6.14
N THR A 336 -12.95 6.65 5.61
CA THR A 336 -12.25 6.92 4.34
C THR A 336 -13.25 7.13 3.19
N THR A 337 -14.27 6.28 3.11
CA THR A 337 -15.31 6.36 2.09
C THR A 337 -16.07 7.69 2.11
N VAL A 338 -16.33 8.26 3.29
CA VAL A 338 -17.02 9.56 3.39
C VAL A 338 -16.24 10.65 2.66
N PHE A 339 -14.92 10.72 2.87
CA PHE A 339 -14.05 11.69 2.21
C PHE A 339 -13.95 11.43 0.70
N LEU A 340 -13.78 10.17 0.29
CA LEU A 340 -13.74 9.80 -1.13
C LEU A 340 -15.02 10.17 -1.87
N VAL A 341 -16.19 9.88 -1.29
CA VAL A 341 -17.49 10.22 -1.91
C VAL A 341 -17.66 11.73 -2.05
N ARG A 342 -17.24 12.52 -1.04
CA ARG A 342 -17.25 14.00 -1.17
C ARG A 342 -16.34 14.46 -2.31
N LEU A 343 -15.11 13.98 -2.36
CA LEU A 343 -14.15 14.35 -3.41
C LEU A 343 -14.67 14.02 -4.82
N ILE A 344 -15.31 12.86 -5.00
CA ILE A 344 -15.88 12.41 -6.27
C ILE A 344 -17.11 13.23 -6.67
N THR A 345 -17.99 13.56 -5.70
CA THR A 345 -19.29 14.20 -5.97
C THR A 345 -19.25 15.73 -5.98
N GLU A 346 -18.32 16.36 -5.26
CA GLU A 346 -18.17 17.82 -5.21
C GLU A 346 -17.43 18.36 -6.44
N ASN A 347 -16.47 17.60 -6.98
CA ASN A 347 -15.75 17.99 -8.20
C ASN A 347 -16.67 18.15 -9.43
N GLU A 348 -17.86 17.55 -9.44
CA GLU A 348 -18.82 17.80 -10.53
C GLU A 348 -19.49 19.18 -10.46
N LYS A 349 -19.52 19.81 -9.28
CA LYS A 349 -20.14 21.12 -9.09
C LYS A 349 -19.20 22.27 -9.45
N GLN A 350 -17.89 22.04 -9.42
CA GLN A 350 -16.89 23.00 -9.89
C GLN A 350 -16.44 22.61 -11.29
N ILE A 351 -17.07 23.24 -12.28
CA ILE A 351 -16.61 23.23 -13.68
C ILE A 351 -15.23 23.89 -13.71
N CYS A 352 -14.19 23.12 -13.44
CA CYS A 352 -12.79 23.56 -13.46
C CYS A 352 -12.01 22.55 -14.29
N LYS A 353 -11.75 22.94 -15.55
CA LYS A 353 -10.88 22.26 -16.52
C LYS A 353 -9.40 22.37 -16.12
N VAL A 354 -9.08 22.06 -14.87
CA VAL A 354 -7.71 22.09 -14.35
C VAL A 354 -7.27 20.64 -14.26
N ALA A 355 -6.42 20.22 -15.21
CA ALA A 355 -5.92 18.84 -15.38
C ALA A 355 -5.67 18.04 -14.08
N PRO A 356 -5.00 18.59 -13.02
CA PRO A 356 -4.75 17.84 -11.78
C PRO A 356 -6.00 17.30 -11.09
N ARG A 357 -7.16 17.97 -11.18
CA ARG A 357 -8.39 17.47 -10.53
C ARG A 357 -8.96 16.23 -11.19
N CYS A 358 -8.67 15.99 -12.47
CA CYS A 358 -9.08 14.77 -13.15
C CYS A 358 -8.27 13.56 -12.64
N ASP A 359 -6.98 13.74 -12.40
CA ASP A 359 -6.10 12.68 -11.90
C ASP A 359 -6.47 12.29 -10.46
N GLU A 360 -6.74 13.27 -9.60
CA GLU A 360 -7.22 13.05 -8.23
C GLU A 360 -8.57 12.32 -8.20
N LYS A 361 -9.51 12.67 -9.09
CA LYS A 361 -10.80 11.96 -9.19
C LYS A 361 -10.59 10.49 -9.56
N ASN A 362 -9.72 10.21 -10.53
CA ASN A 362 -9.41 8.83 -10.92
C ASN A 362 -8.70 8.06 -9.81
N ALA A 363 -7.74 8.67 -9.11
CA ALA A 363 -7.11 8.06 -7.95
C ALA A 363 -8.13 7.78 -6.82
N ALA A 364 -9.06 8.71 -6.55
CA ALA A 364 -10.14 8.49 -5.59
C ALA A 364 -11.07 7.33 -5.99
N LEU A 365 -11.36 7.18 -7.28
CA LEU A 365 -12.14 6.05 -7.81
C LEU A 365 -11.40 4.71 -7.65
N ARG A 366 -10.07 4.68 -7.80
CA ARG A 366 -9.26 3.49 -7.51
C ARG A 366 -9.36 3.08 -6.05
N VAL A 367 -9.15 4.02 -5.14
CA VAL A 367 -9.27 3.76 -3.69
C VAL A 367 -10.69 3.29 -3.36
N LEU A 368 -11.73 3.94 -3.90
CA LEU A 368 -13.12 3.54 -3.67
C LEU A 368 -13.42 2.12 -4.23
N THR A 369 -12.83 1.76 -5.36
CA THR A 369 -12.94 0.41 -5.93
C THR A 369 -12.35 -0.63 -4.98
N ASN A 370 -11.16 -0.38 -4.44
CA ASN A 370 -10.54 -1.26 -3.44
C ASN A 370 -11.39 -1.35 -2.16
N VAL A 371 -11.85 -0.22 -1.64
CA VAL A 371 -12.68 -0.16 -0.42
C VAL A 371 -14.01 -0.90 -0.60
N THR A 372 -14.68 -0.74 -1.74
CA THR A 372 -15.92 -1.48 -2.04
C THR A 372 -15.67 -2.95 -2.35
N GLY A 373 -14.47 -3.33 -2.79
CA GLY A 373 -14.04 -4.72 -2.90
C GLY A 373 -13.88 -5.39 -1.53
N LEU A 374 -13.29 -4.68 -0.57
CA LEU A 374 -13.10 -5.15 0.81
C LEU A 374 -14.42 -5.13 1.62
N VAL A 375 -15.17 -4.03 1.54
CA VAL A 375 -16.39 -3.79 2.31
C VAL A 375 -17.49 -3.29 1.37
N PRO A 376 -18.16 -4.18 0.62
CA PRO A 376 -19.23 -3.78 -0.31
C PRO A 376 -20.39 -3.03 0.36
N SER A 377 -20.59 -3.25 1.66
CA SER A 377 -21.62 -2.62 2.49
C SER A 377 -21.22 -1.25 3.06
N VAL A 378 -20.09 -0.68 2.62
CA VAL A 378 -19.47 0.49 3.28
C VAL A 378 -20.39 1.72 3.33
N LEU A 379 -21.23 1.90 2.32
CA LEU A 379 -22.23 2.99 2.23
C LEU A 379 -23.55 2.70 2.95
N SER A 380 -23.77 1.46 3.41
CA SER A 380 -25.02 1.09 4.07
C SER A 380 -25.21 1.91 5.35
N GLY A 381 -26.42 2.48 5.51
CA GLY A 381 -26.73 3.40 6.60
C GLY A 381 -26.36 4.86 6.33
N SER A 382 -25.80 5.19 5.16
CA SER A 382 -25.49 6.57 4.73
C SER A 382 -26.26 6.94 3.45
N PRO A 383 -27.61 7.07 3.51
CA PRO A 383 -28.45 7.19 2.31
C PRO A 383 -28.13 8.43 1.45
N GLN A 384 -27.70 9.53 2.06
CA GLN A 384 -27.32 10.76 1.34
C GLN A 384 -26.04 10.57 0.51
N LEU A 385 -25.02 9.91 1.09
CA LEU A 385 -23.77 9.60 0.39
C LEU A 385 -23.99 8.57 -0.71
N SER A 386 -24.75 7.52 -0.39
CA SER A 386 -25.15 6.49 -1.36
C SER A 386 -25.87 7.10 -2.56
N ARG A 387 -26.87 7.96 -2.31
CA ARG A 387 -27.61 8.67 -3.37
C ARG A 387 -26.70 9.56 -4.22
N ALA A 388 -25.83 10.36 -3.59
CA ALA A 388 -24.94 11.28 -4.31
C ALA A 388 -23.96 10.51 -5.23
N LEU A 389 -23.37 9.43 -4.72
CA LEU A 389 -22.47 8.58 -5.50
C LEU A 389 -23.22 7.88 -6.64
N ALA A 390 -24.42 7.33 -6.39
CA ALA A 390 -25.23 6.67 -7.40
C ALA A 390 -25.59 7.58 -8.57
N ILE A 391 -25.86 8.87 -8.31
CA ILE A 391 -26.13 9.87 -9.38
C ILE A 391 -24.90 10.09 -10.26
N VAL A 392 -23.71 10.24 -9.66
CA VAL A 392 -22.45 10.40 -10.40
C VAL A 392 -22.11 9.14 -11.19
N ALA A 393 -22.32 7.97 -10.59
CA ALA A 393 -22.15 6.68 -11.24
C ALA A 393 -23.09 6.55 -12.44
N ALA A 394 -24.38 6.83 -12.27
CA ALA A 394 -25.37 6.75 -13.34
C ALA A 394 -25.00 7.64 -14.54
N LYS A 395 -24.57 8.87 -14.27
CA LYS A 395 -24.10 9.81 -15.30
C LYS A 395 -22.86 9.30 -16.03
N THR A 396 -21.86 8.82 -15.30
CA THR A 396 -20.61 8.29 -15.90
C THR A 396 -20.87 7.03 -16.73
N LEU A 397 -21.69 6.11 -16.22
CA LEU A 397 -22.00 4.84 -16.88
C LEU A 397 -22.85 4.98 -18.14
N THR A 398 -23.55 6.11 -18.30
CA THR A 398 -24.38 6.42 -19.48
C THR A 398 -23.74 7.42 -20.43
N ASP A 399 -22.54 7.92 -20.11
CA ASP A 399 -21.77 8.84 -20.95
C ASP A 399 -20.91 8.06 -21.94
N ALA A 400 -21.23 8.17 -23.23
CA ALA A 400 -20.49 7.51 -24.31
C ALA A 400 -19.04 8.03 -24.45
N GLU A 401 -18.78 9.25 -23.97
CA GLU A 401 -17.49 9.95 -24.05
C GLU A 401 -16.72 9.90 -22.72
N ALA A 402 -17.17 9.09 -21.75
CA ALA A 402 -16.46 8.93 -20.49
C ALA A 402 -15.04 8.40 -20.72
N VAL A 403 -14.06 8.99 -20.02
CA VAL A 403 -12.68 8.53 -20.01
C VAL A 403 -12.65 7.07 -19.53
N SER A 404 -11.97 6.19 -20.27
CA SER A 404 -12.03 4.74 -20.06
C SER A 404 -11.66 4.32 -18.64
N ASP A 405 -10.61 4.89 -18.04
CA ASP A 405 -10.22 4.60 -16.65
C ASP A 405 -11.34 4.97 -15.67
N THR A 406 -11.88 6.18 -15.79
CA THR A 406 -13.00 6.66 -14.97
C THR A 406 -14.20 5.73 -15.10
N LEU A 407 -14.49 5.28 -16.32
CA LEU A 407 -15.58 4.36 -16.61
C LEU A 407 -15.32 2.97 -16.01
N ALA A 408 -14.11 2.42 -16.18
CA ALA A 408 -13.73 1.11 -15.67
C ALA A 408 -13.83 1.05 -14.14
N PHE A 409 -13.27 2.03 -13.42
CA PHE A 409 -13.39 2.09 -11.96
C PHE A 409 -14.83 2.31 -11.53
N THR A 410 -15.60 3.12 -12.28
CA THR A 410 -17.04 3.30 -12.00
C THR A 410 -17.81 2.00 -12.14
N LEU A 411 -17.57 1.23 -13.20
CA LEU A 411 -18.15 -0.09 -13.40
C LEU A 411 -17.78 -1.06 -12.28
N CYS A 412 -16.52 -1.05 -11.83
CA CYS A 412 -16.02 -1.94 -10.79
C CYS A 412 -16.68 -1.65 -9.42
N PHE A 413 -16.60 -0.41 -8.92
CA PHE A 413 -17.18 -0.11 -7.60
C PHE A 413 -18.71 -0.26 -7.63
N THR A 414 -19.38 0.12 -8.73
CA THR A 414 -20.83 -0.03 -8.89
C THR A 414 -21.20 -1.52 -8.82
N THR A 415 -20.50 -2.36 -9.59
CA THR A 415 -20.70 -3.81 -9.56
C THR A 415 -20.49 -4.39 -8.16
N ASN A 416 -19.45 -3.96 -7.43
CA ASN A 416 -19.19 -4.43 -6.06
C ASN A 416 -20.38 -4.15 -5.13
N ILE A 417 -20.91 -2.92 -5.17
CA ILE A 417 -22.05 -2.51 -4.33
C ILE A 417 -23.33 -3.25 -4.75
N VAL A 418 -23.68 -3.24 -6.04
CA VAL A 418 -24.92 -3.85 -6.55
C VAL A 418 -24.91 -5.36 -6.32
N LYS A 419 -23.75 -6.02 -6.48
CA LYS A 419 -23.59 -7.46 -6.21
C LYS A 419 -23.91 -7.78 -4.75
N TRP A 420 -23.41 -6.97 -3.84
CA TRP A 420 -23.72 -7.14 -2.42
C TRP A 420 -25.20 -6.86 -2.13
N GLU A 421 -25.75 -5.77 -2.65
CA GLU A 421 -27.17 -5.42 -2.48
C GLU A 421 -28.11 -6.52 -2.98
N ALA A 422 -27.84 -7.09 -4.16
CA ALA A 422 -28.57 -8.24 -4.69
C ALA A 422 -28.54 -9.44 -3.72
N SER A 423 -27.34 -9.80 -3.21
CA SER A 423 -27.19 -10.91 -2.25
C SER A 423 -27.92 -10.70 -0.93
N GLN A 424 -28.02 -9.44 -0.49
CA GLN A 424 -28.66 -9.06 0.78
C GLN A 424 -30.13 -8.65 0.61
N LYS A 425 -30.69 -8.73 -0.61
CA LYS A 425 -32.04 -8.26 -0.96
C LYS A 425 -32.28 -6.79 -0.55
N ARG A 426 -31.28 -5.95 -0.77
CA ARG A 426 -31.31 -4.49 -0.57
C ARG A 426 -31.21 -3.77 -1.91
N ASP A 427 -31.46 -2.47 -1.91
CA ASP A 427 -31.49 -1.63 -3.12
C ASP A 427 -31.24 -0.14 -2.86
N GLU A 428 -30.56 0.23 -1.77
CA GLU A 428 -30.37 1.63 -1.37
C GLU A 428 -29.62 2.43 -2.44
N PHE A 429 -28.54 1.85 -2.97
CA PHE A 429 -27.75 2.41 -4.06
C PHE A 429 -28.37 2.08 -5.43
N THR A 430 -28.75 0.82 -5.63
CA THR A 430 -29.27 0.31 -6.91
C THR A 430 -30.54 1.03 -7.36
N SER A 431 -31.48 1.32 -6.44
CA SER A 431 -32.73 2.01 -6.79
C SER A 431 -32.51 3.44 -7.29
N VAL A 432 -31.48 4.14 -6.78
CA VAL A 432 -31.09 5.47 -7.26
C VAL A 432 -30.34 5.37 -8.59
N LEU A 433 -29.44 4.39 -8.72
CA LEU A 433 -28.65 4.18 -9.94
C LEU A 433 -29.56 4.02 -11.18
N VAL A 434 -30.63 3.24 -11.03
CA VAL A 434 -31.58 2.93 -12.11
C VAL A 434 -32.82 3.83 -12.11
N GLU A 435 -32.80 4.96 -11.38
CA GLU A 435 -33.94 5.89 -11.26
C GLU A 435 -34.33 6.49 -12.63
N SER A 436 -33.35 6.69 -13.53
CA SER A 436 -33.61 7.15 -14.89
C SER A 436 -34.21 6.02 -15.76
N PRO A 437 -35.39 6.24 -16.40
CA PRO A 437 -36.05 5.22 -17.23
C PRO A 437 -35.20 4.73 -18.42
N SER A 438 -34.25 5.54 -18.90
CA SER A 438 -33.38 5.18 -20.01
C SER A 438 -32.07 4.51 -19.58
N PHE A 439 -31.75 4.46 -18.28
CA PHE A 439 -30.46 4.00 -17.78
C PHE A 439 -30.07 2.63 -18.32
N LEU A 440 -30.92 1.62 -18.11
CA LEU A 440 -30.65 0.23 -18.53
C LEU A 440 -30.47 0.13 -20.05
N THR A 441 -31.30 0.83 -20.82
CA THR A 441 -31.22 0.85 -22.28
C THR A 441 -29.92 1.49 -22.76
N CYS A 442 -29.50 2.61 -22.17
CA CYS A 442 -28.24 3.27 -22.49
C CYS A 442 -27.04 2.38 -22.16
N VAL A 443 -27.01 1.81 -20.95
CA VAL A 443 -25.94 0.90 -20.51
C VAL A 443 -25.84 -0.32 -21.43
N ALA A 444 -26.97 -0.93 -21.80
CA ALA A 444 -26.98 -2.04 -22.76
C ALA A 444 -26.44 -1.60 -24.14
N CYS A 445 -26.90 -0.48 -24.69
CA CYS A 445 -26.39 0.04 -25.97
C CYS A 445 -24.89 0.30 -25.94
N LEU A 446 -24.36 0.87 -24.85
CA LEU A 446 -22.93 1.12 -24.68
C LEU A 446 -22.14 -0.19 -24.58
N ALA A 447 -22.64 -1.18 -23.83
CA ALA A 447 -22.02 -2.49 -23.71
C ALA A 447 -21.85 -3.16 -25.09
N PHE A 448 -22.91 -3.18 -25.90
CA PHE A 448 -22.88 -3.78 -27.24
C PHE A 448 -22.05 -2.96 -28.24
N SER A 449 -22.08 -1.63 -28.14
CA SER A 449 -21.22 -0.77 -28.95
C SER A 449 -19.74 -1.03 -28.67
N ALA A 450 -19.39 -1.18 -27.39
CA ALA A 450 -18.03 -1.49 -26.95
C ALA A 450 -17.59 -2.91 -27.35
N TYR A 451 -18.50 -3.91 -27.27
CA TYR A 451 -18.24 -5.30 -27.67
C TYR A 451 -17.99 -5.47 -29.18
N HIS A 452 -18.59 -4.59 -29.99
CA HIS A 452 -18.40 -4.60 -31.44
C HIS A 452 -17.28 -3.68 -31.94
N ALA A 453 -16.62 -2.95 -31.04
CA ALA A 453 -15.45 -2.15 -31.38
C ALA A 453 -14.24 -3.06 -31.65
N GLU A 454 -13.37 -2.64 -32.58
CA GLU A 454 -12.12 -3.35 -32.89
C GLU A 454 -11.03 -3.11 -31.82
N ASP A 455 -11.30 -2.25 -30.86
CA ASP A 455 -10.39 -1.85 -29.79
C ASP A 455 -10.45 -2.82 -28.60
N MET A 456 -9.30 -3.32 -28.16
CA MET A 456 -9.17 -4.23 -27.02
C MET A 456 -9.67 -3.58 -25.72
N GLU A 457 -9.40 -2.30 -25.53
CA GLU A 457 -9.82 -1.56 -24.34
C GLU A 457 -11.35 -1.47 -24.24
N LYS A 458 -12.01 -1.20 -25.38
CA LYS A 458 -13.48 -1.23 -25.48
C LYS A 458 -14.04 -2.64 -25.23
N ASN A 459 -13.37 -3.69 -25.70
CA ASN A 459 -13.80 -5.06 -25.39
C ASN A 459 -13.71 -5.40 -23.88
N VAL A 460 -12.69 -4.90 -23.19
CA VAL A 460 -12.59 -5.02 -21.72
C VAL A 460 -13.72 -4.28 -21.03
N LEU A 461 -14.02 -3.05 -21.46
CA LEU A 461 -15.16 -2.27 -20.94
C LEU A 461 -16.50 -2.97 -21.19
N ALA A 462 -16.68 -3.62 -22.35
CA ALA A 462 -17.87 -4.41 -22.65
C ALA A 462 -18.07 -5.56 -21.64
N GLY A 463 -16.98 -6.23 -21.24
CA GLY A 463 -17.01 -7.26 -20.19
C GLY A 463 -17.45 -6.70 -18.83
N TYR A 464 -16.92 -5.55 -18.42
CA TYR A 464 -17.33 -4.88 -17.19
C TYR A 464 -18.80 -4.43 -17.22
N TYR A 465 -19.28 -3.91 -18.36
CA TYR A 465 -20.69 -3.58 -18.56
C TYR A 465 -21.59 -4.83 -18.50
N ALA A 466 -21.18 -5.91 -19.16
CA ALA A 466 -21.90 -7.18 -19.13
C ALA A 466 -21.99 -7.72 -17.69
N LEU A 467 -20.93 -7.56 -16.89
CA LEU A 467 -20.92 -7.94 -15.48
C LEU A 467 -21.91 -7.11 -14.66
N LEU A 468 -21.96 -5.79 -14.88
CA LEU A 468 -22.95 -4.93 -14.23
C LEU A 468 -24.38 -5.32 -14.61
N LEU A 469 -24.66 -5.53 -15.90
CA LEU A 469 -25.98 -5.96 -16.38
C LEU A 469 -26.40 -7.31 -15.81
N ALA A 470 -25.48 -8.26 -15.76
CA ALA A 470 -25.68 -9.56 -15.13
C ALA A 470 -26.08 -9.41 -13.65
N VAL A 471 -25.30 -8.65 -12.88
CA VAL A 471 -25.56 -8.43 -11.46
C VAL A 471 -26.87 -7.67 -11.22
N LEU A 472 -27.17 -6.63 -12.02
CA LEU A 472 -28.45 -5.93 -11.97
C LEU A 472 -29.63 -6.87 -12.24
N SER A 473 -29.47 -7.84 -13.14
CA SER A 473 -30.54 -8.82 -13.43
C SER A 473 -30.88 -9.74 -12.24
N LEU A 474 -29.97 -9.85 -11.26
CA LEU A 474 -30.13 -10.64 -10.04
C LEU A 474 -30.74 -9.82 -8.88
N CYS A 475 -30.99 -8.52 -9.06
CA CYS A 475 -31.64 -7.71 -8.04
C CYS A 475 -33.14 -8.06 -7.93
N GLU A 476 -33.51 -8.61 -6.77
CA GLU A 476 -34.89 -9.00 -6.42
C GLU A 476 -35.37 -8.28 -5.14
N SER A 477 -35.21 -6.96 -5.08
CA SER A 477 -35.76 -6.17 -3.98
C SER A 477 -37.21 -5.74 -4.25
N PRO A 478 -38.00 -5.34 -3.24
CA PRO A 478 -39.36 -4.86 -3.44
C PRO A 478 -39.49 -3.65 -4.36
N LYS A 479 -38.47 -2.77 -4.45
CA LYS A 479 -38.51 -1.58 -5.30
C LYS A 479 -37.75 -1.75 -6.61
N ALA A 480 -36.85 -2.72 -6.71
CA ALA A 480 -35.98 -2.94 -7.86
C ALA A 480 -36.01 -4.43 -8.27
N GLN A 481 -37.09 -4.83 -8.93
CA GLN A 481 -37.18 -6.11 -9.65
C GLN A 481 -36.65 -5.92 -11.08
N LEU A 482 -35.34 -6.07 -11.25
CA LEU A 482 -34.66 -5.58 -12.46
C LEU A 482 -34.46 -6.61 -13.56
N ARG A 483 -34.75 -7.90 -13.30
CA ARG A 483 -34.55 -8.97 -14.28
C ARG A 483 -35.23 -8.70 -15.64
N VAL A 484 -36.55 -8.49 -15.65
CA VAL A 484 -37.31 -8.23 -16.89
C VAL A 484 -36.91 -6.90 -17.55
N PRO A 485 -36.75 -5.79 -16.80
CA PRO A 485 -36.20 -4.54 -17.35
C PRO A 485 -34.84 -4.71 -18.03
N VAL A 486 -33.89 -5.44 -17.41
CA VAL A 486 -32.56 -5.70 -17.98
C VAL A 486 -32.67 -6.53 -19.26
N MET A 487 -33.43 -7.63 -19.25
CA MET A 487 -33.67 -8.45 -20.44
C MET A 487 -34.23 -7.61 -21.60
N THR A 488 -35.19 -6.73 -21.30
CA THR A 488 -35.82 -5.84 -22.28
C THR A 488 -34.81 -4.85 -22.86
N ALA A 489 -33.95 -4.26 -22.02
CA ALA A 489 -32.90 -3.35 -22.47
C ALA A 489 -31.86 -4.06 -23.36
N VAL A 490 -31.46 -5.28 -23.02
CA VAL A 490 -30.53 -6.10 -23.83
C VAL A 490 -31.16 -6.46 -25.19
N ALA A 491 -32.42 -6.89 -25.21
CA ALA A 491 -33.16 -7.15 -26.45
C ALA A 491 -33.29 -5.89 -27.33
N HIS A 492 -33.49 -4.73 -26.70
CA HIS A 492 -33.58 -3.46 -27.40
C HIS A 492 -32.22 -3.08 -28.03
N ALA A 493 -31.14 -3.13 -27.27
CA ALA A 493 -29.80 -2.75 -27.72
C ALA A 493 -29.27 -3.63 -28.86
N THR A 494 -29.76 -4.87 -28.96
CA THR A 494 -29.34 -5.85 -29.97
C THR A 494 -30.32 -5.98 -31.14
N ARG A 495 -31.39 -5.17 -31.15
CA ARG A 495 -32.43 -5.21 -32.19
C ARG A 495 -31.81 -5.01 -33.58
N GLY A 496 -32.10 -5.95 -34.48
CA GLY A 496 -31.59 -5.92 -35.86
C GLY A 496 -30.20 -6.54 -36.06
N THR A 497 -29.50 -6.91 -35.00
CA THR A 497 -28.22 -7.65 -35.10
C THR A 497 -28.46 -9.13 -35.40
N ALA A 498 -27.50 -9.78 -36.08
CA ALA A 498 -27.55 -11.23 -36.31
C ALA A 498 -27.47 -12.05 -35.01
N ALA A 499 -26.87 -11.48 -33.96
CA ALA A 499 -26.73 -12.10 -32.64
C ALA A 499 -28.10 -12.25 -31.95
N LEU A 500 -28.95 -11.21 -31.98
CA LEU A 500 -30.27 -11.26 -31.36
C LEU A 500 -31.15 -12.35 -31.99
N LYS A 501 -31.11 -12.54 -33.31
CA LYS A 501 -31.94 -13.55 -33.99
C LYS A 501 -31.76 -14.98 -33.45
N LYS A 502 -30.61 -15.27 -32.82
CA LYS A 502 -30.32 -16.59 -32.23
C LYS A 502 -30.76 -16.72 -30.78
N VAL A 503 -30.95 -15.60 -30.09
CA VAL A 503 -31.19 -15.54 -28.64
C VAL A 503 -32.39 -14.63 -28.33
N GLU A 504 -33.29 -14.46 -29.29
CA GLU A 504 -34.40 -13.50 -29.21
C GLU A 504 -35.29 -13.79 -28.01
N ASP A 505 -35.50 -15.09 -27.73
CA ASP A 505 -36.26 -15.57 -26.58
C ASP A 505 -35.49 -15.48 -25.25
N LYS A 506 -34.15 -15.39 -25.30
CA LYS A 506 -33.27 -15.36 -24.11
C LYS A 506 -32.12 -14.36 -24.30
N PRO A 507 -32.39 -13.04 -24.27
CA PRO A 507 -31.37 -12.01 -24.53
C PRO A 507 -30.15 -12.11 -23.61
N MET A 508 -30.33 -12.57 -22.37
CA MET A 508 -29.25 -12.75 -21.40
C MET A 508 -28.20 -13.80 -21.80
N THR A 509 -28.49 -14.69 -22.76
CA THR A 509 -27.50 -15.60 -23.33
C THR A 509 -26.33 -14.83 -23.97
N LEU A 510 -26.57 -13.65 -24.53
CA LEU A 510 -25.49 -12.79 -25.04
C LEU A 510 -24.62 -12.23 -23.93
N ILE A 511 -25.22 -11.82 -22.80
CA ILE A 511 -24.48 -11.32 -21.64
C ILE A 511 -23.60 -12.42 -21.07
N VAL A 512 -24.12 -13.64 -20.93
CA VAL A 512 -23.34 -14.81 -20.49
C VAL A 512 -22.19 -15.10 -21.44
N ALA A 513 -22.40 -15.06 -22.75
CA ALA A 513 -21.33 -15.26 -23.74
C ALA A 513 -20.23 -14.19 -23.63
N ILE A 514 -20.59 -12.91 -23.50
CA ILE A 514 -19.63 -11.81 -23.31
C ILE A 514 -18.82 -12.03 -22.02
N LEU A 515 -19.46 -12.46 -20.93
CA LEU A 515 -18.79 -12.74 -19.66
C LEU A 515 -17.83 -13.93 -19.73
N GLN A 516 -18.19 -15.00 -20.45
CA GLN A 516 -17.30 -16.14 -20.68
C GLN A 516 -16.06 -15.72 -21.49
N GLU A 517 -16.24 -14.92 -22.55
CA GLU A 517 -15.12 -14.35 -23.32
C GLU A 517 -14.25 -13.44 -22.45
N PHE A 518 -14.87 -12.62 -21.60
CA PHE A 518 -14.16 -11.72 -20.68
C PHE A 518 -13.31 -12.48 -19.65
N LEU A 519 -13.84 -13.56 -19.07
CA LEU A 519 -13.10 -14.41 -18.14
C LEU A 519 -11.90 -15.09 -18.79
N LEU A 520 -12.07 -15.62 -20.00
CA LEU A 520 -10.97 -16.19 -20.77
C LEU A 520 -9.88 -15.14 -21.03
N PHE A 521 -10.29 -13.94 -21.44
CA PHE A 521 -9.37 -12.84 -21.72
C PHE A 521 -8.57 -12.46 -20.48
N GLN A 522 -9.23 -12.17 -19.36
CA GLN A 522 -8.58 -11.79 -18.10
C GLN A 522 -7.71 -12.94 -17.54
N GLY A 523 -8.17 -14.19 -17.68
CA GLY A 523 -7.38 -15.37 -17.32
C GLY A 523 -6.09 -15.48 -18.12
N SER A 524 -6.14 -15.23 -19.43
CA SER A 524 -4.94 -15.23 -20.28
C SER A 524 -3.97 -14.10 -19.99
N ALA A 525 -4.48 -12.97 -19.47
CA ALA A 525 -3.66 -11.83 -19.03
C ALA A 525 -3.02 -12.04 -17.64
N GLY A 526 -3.41 -13.08 -16.90
CA GLY A 526 -2.92 -13.33 -15.54
C GLY A 526 -3.43 -12.33 -14.50
N SER A 527 -4.49 -11.58 -14.80
CA SER A 527 -5.06 -10.54 -13.94
C SER A 527 -6.12 -11.06 -12.96
N LEU A 528 -6.68 -12.25 -13.21
CA LEU A 528 -7.69 -12.85 -12.33
C LEU A 528 -7.05 -13.49 -11.09
N THR A 529 -7.44 -13.01 -9.92
CA THR A 529 -7.23 -13.74 -8.68
C THR A 529 -8.19 -14.94 -8.61
N ARG A 530 -7.82 -16.00 -7.90
CA ARG A 530 -8.69 -17.17 -7.69
C ARG A 530 -10.07 -16.78 -7.16
N ASP A 531 -10.11 -15.85 -6.21
CA ASP A 531 -11.36 -15.39 -5.60
C ASP A 531 -12.22 -14.61 -6.60
N SER A 532 -11.60 -13.78 -7.45
CA SER A 532 -12.32 -13.06 -8.52
C SER A 532 -12.92 -14.01 -9.55
N LEU A 533 -12.19 -15.08 -9.91
CA LEU A 533 -12.67 -16.12 -10.83
C LEU A 533 -13.87 -16.84 -10.23
N VAL A 534 -13.77 -17.36 -9.00
CA VAL A 534 -14.87 -18.06 -8.32
C VAL A 534 -16.10 -17.15 -8.21
N SER A 535 -15.88 -15.88 -7.85
CA SER A 535 -16.94 -14.87 -7.77
C SER A 535 -17.65 -14.65 -9.11
N MET A 536 -16.91 -14.46 -10.20
CA MET A 536 -17.50 -14.20 -11.52
C MET A 536 -18.19 -15.43 -12.10
N THR A 537 -17.62 -16.62 -11.92
CA THR A 537 -18.28 -17.88 -12.29
C THR A 537 -19.60 -18.05 -11.56
N GLY A 538 -19.63 -17.78 -10.24
CA GLY A 538 -20.89 -17.83 -9.47
C GLY A 538 -21.96 -16.84 -9.97
N ILE A 539 -21.56 -15.67 -10.49
CA ILE A 539 -22.50 -14.72 -11.13
C ILE A 539 -23.03 -15.30 -12.45
N ILE A 540 -22.17 -15.87 -13.28
CA ILE A 540 -22.57 -16.51 -14.55
C ILE A 540 -23.56 -17.63 -14.28
N ASP A 541 -23.27 -18.50 -13.33
CA ASP A 541 -24.14 -19.63 -12.94
C ASP A 541 -25.50 -19.13 -12.45
N SER A 542 -25.50 -18.11 -11.59
CA SER A 542 -26.75 -17.50 -11.09
C SER A 542 -27.59 -16.91 -12.21
N VAL A 543 -26.97 -16.18 -13.15
CA VAL A 543 -27.68 -15.60 -14.31
C VAL A 543 -28.21 -16.69 -15.23
N ALA A 544 -27.43 -17.75 -15.46
CA ALA A 544 -27.84 -18.89 -16.27
C ALA A 544 -29.03 -19.62 -15.66
N GLU A 545 -28.97 -19.92 -14.37
CA GLU A 545 -30.05 -20.56 -13.61
C GLU A 545 -31.32 -19.70 -13.64
N CYS A 546 -31.22 -18.42 -13.26
CA CYS A 546 -32.37 -17.53 -13.23
C CYS A 546 -33.04 -17.41 -14.60
N ASN A 547 -32.28 -17.39 -15.69
CA ASN A 547 -32.81 -17.20 -17.06
C ASN A 547 -33.05 -18.51 -17.83
N GLY A 548 -32.86 -19.67 -17.19
CA GLY A 548 -33.01 -20.97 -17.84
C GLY A 548 -32.10 -21.12 -19.06
N ILE A 549 -30.87 -20.62 -18.98
CA ILE A 549 -29.87 -20.73 -20.04
C ILE A 549 -29.17 -22.07 -19.84
N GLU A 550 -29.35 -22.98 -20.79
CA GLU A 550 -28.61 -24.25 -20.82
C GLU A 550 -27.18 -23.95 -21.30
N VAL A 551 -26.21 -24.03 -20.40
CA VAL A 551 -24.79 -23.99 -20.76
C VAL A 551 -24.41 -25.42 -21.17
N SER A 552 -24.43 -25.70 -22.47
CA SER A 552 -23.99 -26.99 -23.00
C SER A 552 -22.50 -27.17 -22.70
N SER A 553 -22.16 -28.17 -21.91
CA SER A 553 -20.77 -28.55 -21.60
C SER A 553 -20.04 -29.25 -22.76
N ASP A 554 -20.73 -29.51 -23.88
CA ASP A 554 -20.24 -30.28 -25.02
C ASP A 554 -20.47 -29.54 -26.35
N GLU A 555 -19.52 -28.67 -26.73
CA GLU A 555 -19.01 -28.46 -28.11
C GLU A 555 -17.59 -27.91 -27.99
#